data_AF-A0A7C5HN69-F1
#
_entry.id   AF-A0A7C5HN69-F1
#
_cell.length_a   1.000
_cell.length_b   1.000
_cell.length_c   1.000
_cell.angle_alpha   90.00
_cell.angle_beta   90.00
_cell.angle_gamma   90.00
#
_symmetry.space_group_name_H-M   'P 1'
#
loop_
_entity.id
_entity.type
_entity.pdbx_description
1 polymer ?
#
loop_
_entity_poly.entity_id
_entity_poly.type
_entity_poly.pdbx_seq_one_letter_code
_entity_poly.pdbx_strand_id
1 'polypeptide(L)'
;MEMINILSTEQKILINDPVSNSYLNNHTLTINISILNNKLLNYTNISIYNSTGDLVNSTINFENGTFTVNLSVFKDGIYNITATYHSIYGLTEKTVSDNIVVDTIPPYIISFEVEKEYRRGEEASVVCLASDDIKGDFEVVVNLDTSTIGDKTAICTVKDEAGNNYTETRNYTVIEPICEENERRCFGKELQECKNYAWETIEFCDYMCDSSLLKCVQKPIICNEGEKRCSGNNLQICKDNNWTTIQTCRYGCNETRLTCNPNPNPIKLPPMIIVYIVILVAIVGSILAFVYVKLFEKPITTNLNQEFSRLETKIKRLKLQGKNVKEIEKELDLAKQDARIGLLEMAKTRINTIKKKLKKIK
;
A
#
# COMPACT_ATOMS: atom_id res chain seq x y z
N MET A 1 -52.21 -78.62 29.33
CA MET A 1 -52.11 -77.16 29.50
C MET A 1 -50.84 -76.73 28.80
N GLU A 2 -50.91 -76.57 27.49
CA GLU A 2 -49.77 -76.13 26.68
C GLU A 2 -49.61 -74.62 26.87
N MET A 3 -48.52 -74.21 27.50
CA MET A 3 -48.10 -72.81 27.47
C MET A 3 -47.62 -72.49 26.06
N ILE A 4 -48.45 -71.74 25.33
CA ILE A 4 -48.03 -71.07 24.09
C ILE A 4 -46.94 -70.06 24.48
N ASN A 5 -45.71 -70.32 24.04
CA ASN A 5 -44.59 -69.42 24.22
C ASN A 5 -44.71 -68.26 23.21
N ILE A 6 -45.34 -67.16 23.61
CA ILE A 6 -45.52 -65.93 22.79
C ILE A 6 -44.40 -64.90 23.04
N LEU A 7 -43.19 -65.33 23.41
CA LEU A 7 -42.08 -64.40 23.63
C LEU A 7 -40.91 -64.73 22.71
N SER A 8 -40.84 -64.01 21.58
CA SER A 8 -39.60 -63.39 21.07
C SER A 8 -39.81 -62.95 19.62
N THR A 9 -40.31 -61.74 19.44
CA THR A 9 -40.04 -60.92 18.25
C THR A 9 -40.02 -59.51 18.79
N GLU A 10 -38.84 -58.97 19.07
CA GLU A 10 -38.68 -57.63 19.64
C GLU A 10 -39.53 -56.63 18.85
N GLN A 11 -40.56 -56.12 19.50
CA GLN A 11 -41.43 -55.12 18.92
C GLN A 11 -40.60 -53.87 18.63
N LYS A 12 -40.65 -53.39 17.38
CA LYS A 12 -39.78 -52.30 16.93
C LYS A 12 -40.66 -51.20 16.33
N ILE A 13 -40.86 -50.15 17.13
CA ILE A 13 -41.36 -48.85 16.67
C ILE A 13 -40.15 -48.02 16.20
N LEU A 14 -40.34 -47.27 15.12
CA LEU A 14 -39.32 -46.42 14.49
C LEU A 14 -39.98 -45.14 13.98
N ILE A 15 -39.30 -44.02 14.15
CA ILE A 15 -39.56 -42.79 13.40
C ILE A 15 -38.64 -42.86 12.17
N ASN A 16 -39.22 -42.90 10.99
CA ASN A 16 -38.48 -42.98 9.72
C ASN A 16 -38.15 -41.60 9.16
N ASP A 17 -39.03 -40.63 9.40
CA ASP A 17 -38.91 -39.24 8.98
C ASP A 17 -39.67 -38.36 9.98
N PRO A 18 -39.18 -37.16 10.33
CA PRO A 18 -37.86 -36.63 10.01
C PRO A 18 -36.72 -37.46 10.63
N VAL A 19 -35.57 -37.50 9.96
CA VAL A 19 -34.37 -38.18 10.48
C VAL A 19 -33.87 -37.48 11.73
N SER A 20 -33.37 -38.23 12.71
CA SER A 20 -32.78 -37.66 13.93
C SER A 20 -31.72 -36.60 13.63
N ASN A 21 -31.83 -35.48 14.34
CA ASN A 21 -31.01 -34.27 14.26
C ASN A 21 -31.08 -33.55 12.90
N SER A 22 -32.18 -33.73 12.15
CA SER A 22 -32.44 -32.94 10.94
C SER A 22 -32.92 -31.53 11.26
N TYR A 23 -32.73 -30.64 10.28
CA TYR A 23 -33.20 -29.26 10.28
C TYR A 23 -34.39 -29.15 9.33
N LEU A 24 -35.45 -28.49 9.77
CA LEU A 24 -36.72 -28.42 9.05
C LEU A 24 -37.13 -26.96 8.85
N ASN A 25 -37.41 -26.59 7.61
CA ASN A 25 -37.82 -25.24 7.20
C ASN A 25 -39.32 -24.99 7.26
N ASN A 26 -40.06 -25.77 8.06
CA ASN A 26 -41.50 -25.64 8.17
C ASN A 26 -41.97 -25.95 9.58
N HIS A 27 -42.96 -25.18 10.03
CA HIS A 27 -43.65 -25.39 11.29
C HIS A 27 -44.59 -26.61 11.29
N THR A 28 -45.02 -27.09 10.11
CA THR A 28 -45.77 -28.34 10.00
C THR A 28 -44.83 -29.51 9.72
N LEU A 29 -44.71 -30.40 10.69
CA LEU A 29 -43.88 -31.59 10.66
C LEU A 29 -44.66 -32.77 10.11
N THR A 30 -44.14 -33.38 9.05
CA THR A 30 -44.63 -34.64 8.52
C THR A 30 -43.83 -35.77 9.16
N ILE A 31 -44.46 -36.57 10.01
CA ILE A 31 -43.79 -37.61 10.81
C ILE A 31 -44.20 -38.97 10.27
N ASN A 32 -43.26 -39.71 9.70
CA ASN A 32 -43.43 -41.07 9.20
C ASN A 32 -42.99 -42.07 10.27
N ILE A 33 -43.87 -42.98 10.66
CA ILE A 33 -43.62 -43.97 11.72
C ILE A 33 -43.87 -45.37 11.18
N SER A 34 -42.98 -46.31 11.51
CA SER A 34 -43.17 -47.74 11.26
C SER A 34 -43.30 -48.52 12.56
N ILE A 35 -44.31 -49.37 12.63
CA ILE A 35 -44.53 -50.32 13.72
C ILE A 35 -44.36 -51.74 13.18
N LEU A 36 -43.25 -52.37 13.56
CA LEU A 36 -42.95 -53.76 13.20
C LEU A 36 -43.47 -54.71 14.28
N ASN A 37 -44.12 -55.79 13.85
CA ASN A 37 -44.74 -56.81 14.69
C ASN A 37 -45.78 -56.23 15.68
N ASN A 38 -46.99 -56.09 15.20
CA ASN A 38 -47.97 -55.12 15.70
C ASN A 38 -49.34 -55.75 16.04
N LYS A 39 -49.36 -57.06 16.24
CA LYS A 39 -50.60 -57.84 16.50
C LYS A 39 -51.35 -57.43 17.75
N LEU A 40 -50.73 -56.64 18.63
CA LEU A 40 -51.28 -56.22 19.92
C LEU A 40 -51.45 -54.70 20.03
N LEU A 41 -51.37 -53.96 18.92
CA LEU A 41 -51.46 -52.49 18.90
C LEU A 41 -52.86 -52.05 19.35
N ASN A 42 -52.93 -51.16 20.35
CA ASN A 42 -54.14 -50.40 20.64
C ASN A 42 -54.09 -49.07 19.88
N TYR A 43 -53.07 -48.27 20.17
CA TYR A 43 -52.78 -47.02 19.48
C TYR A 43 -51.30 -46.66 19.68
N THR A 44 -50.81 -45.77 18.83
CA THR A 44 -49.52 -45.08 19.02
C THR A 44 -49.80 -43.65 19.40
N ASN A 45 -49.16 -43.17 20.47
CA ASN A 45 -49.17 -41.77 20.84
C ASN A 45 -47.93 -41.10 20.24
N ILE A 46 -48.13 -40.05 19.46
CA ILE A 46 -47.08 -39.25 18.85
C ILE A 46 -47.12 -37.89 19.53
N SER A 47 -46.03 -37.51 20.19
CA SER A 47 -45.94 -36.27 20.95
C SER A 47 -44.67 -35.51 20.59
N ILE A 48 -44.80 -34.18 20.46
CA ILE A 48 -43.68 -33.25 20.28
C ILE A 48 -43.46 -32.53 21.60
N TYR A 49 -42.23 -32.59 22.09
CA TYR A 49 -41.77 -31.83 23.26
C TYR A 49 -40.80 -30.74 22.81
N ASN A 50 -40.82 -29.58 23.47
CA ASN A 50 -39.79 -28.57 23.31
C ASN A 50 -38.52 -28.93 24.11
N SER A 51 -37.48 -28.12 23.99
CA SER A 51 -36.20 -28.31 24.71
C SER A 51 -36.31 -28.21 26.24
N THR A 52 -37.36 -27.61 26.79
CA THR A 52 -37.63 -27.55 28.24
C THR A 52 -38.41 -28.77 28.75
N GLY A 53 -38.86 -29.65 27.85
CA GLY A 53 -39.64 -30.85 28.17
C GLY A 53 -41.15 -30.62 28.23
N ASP A 54 -41.64 -29.45 27.84
CA ASP A 54 -43.07 -29.16 27.77
C ASP A 54 -43.68 -29.80 26.52
N LEU A 55 -44.89 -30.34 26.67
CA LEU A 55 -45.66 -30.88 25.56
C LEU A 55 -46.16 -29.75 24.65
N VAL A 56 -45.75 -29.78 23.39
CA VAL A 56 -46.10 -28.77 22.37
C VAL A 56 -47.33 -29.20 21.58
N ASN A 57 -47.34 -30.45 21.10
CA ASN A 57 -48.43 -31.00 20.30
C ASN A 57 -48.45 -32.53 20.42
N SER A 58 -49.62 -33.15 20.30
CA SER A 58 -49.75 -34.61 20.40
C SER A 58 -50.96 -35.11 19.62
N THR A 59 -50.86 -36.34 19.12
CA THR A 59 -51.97 -37.05 18.51
C THR A 59 -51.87 -38.55 18.79
N ILE A 60 -52.98 -39.26 18.64
CA ILE A 60 -53.01 -40.72 18.67
C ILE A 60 -53.36 -41.26 17.28
N ASN A 61 -52.74 -42.36 16.91
CA ASN A 61 -53.04 -43.06 15.66
C ASN A 61 -53.28 -44.56 15.92
N PHE A 62 -54.32 -45.11 15.31
CA PHE A 62 -54.75 -46.51 15.43
C PHE A 62 -54.29 -47.37 14.23
N GLU A 63 -53.69 -46.74 13.22
CA GLU A 63 -53.19 -47.40 12.02
C GLU A 63 -51.97 -48.27 12.32
N ASN A 64 -51.79 -49.25 11.45
CA ASN A 64 -50.81 -50.29 11.62
C ASN A 64 -49.84 -50.36 10.45
N GLY A 65 -48.62 -50.84 10.68
CA GLY A 65 -47.56 -50.85 9.67
C GLY A 65 -46.87 -49.49 9.60
N THR A 66 -46.82 -48.88 8.42
CA THR A 66 -46.16 -47.57 8.21
C THR A 66 -47.22 -46.53 7.88
N PHE A 67 -47.22 -45.43 8.61
CA PHE A 67 -48.18 -44.34 8.43
C PHE A 67 -47.52 -42.99 8.68
N THR A 68 -48.23 -41.92 8.32
CA THR A 68 -47.77 -40.54 8.46
C THR A 68 -48.74 -39.74 9.30
N VAL A 69 -48.21 -38.91 10.19
CA VAL A 69 -48.98 -37.93 10.95
C VAL A 69 -48.40 -36.55 10.75
N ASN A 70 -49.27 -35.55 10.67
CA ASN A 70 -48.87 -34.15 10.58
C ASN A 70 -49.13 -33.46 11.90
N LEU A 71 -48.08 -32.94 12.52
CA LEU A 71 -48.16 -32.15 13.74
C LEU A 71 -47.50 -30.79 13.49
N SER A 72 -47.97 -29.74 14.17
CA SER A 72 -47.41 -28.40 13.99
C SER A 72 -46.79 -27.87 15.28
N VAL A 73 -45.69 -27.13 15.13
CA VAL A 73 -45.07 -26.29 16.15
C VAL A 73 -45.29 -24.82 15.80
N PHE A 74 -45.11 -23.90 16.75
CA PHE A 74 -45.44 -22.47 16.55
C PHE A 74 -44.24 -21.52 16.53
N LYS A 75 -43.04 -22.05 16.81
CA LYS A 75 -41.80 -21.27 16.91
C LYS A 75 -40.65 -22.10 16.40
N ASP A 76 -39.59 -21.43 15.98
CA ASP A 76 -38.31 -22.08 15.72
C ASP A 76 -37.66 -22.53 17.04
N GLY A 77 -36.84 -23.56 16.94
CA GLY A 77 -36.14 -24.15 18.08
C GLY A 77 -35.96 -25.66 17.98
N ILE A 78 -35.46 -26.21 19.08
CA ILE A 78 -35.16 -27.63 19.21
C ILE A 78 -36.36 -28.36 19.78
N TYR A 79 -36.78 -29.41 19.09
CA TYR A 79 -37.90 -30.26 19.47
C TYR A 79 -37.50 -31.72 19.53
N ASN A 80 -38.21 -32.50 20.35
CA ASN A 80 -38.06 -33.93 20.45
C ASN A 80 -39.39 -34.59 20.06
N ILE A 81 -39.38 -35.37 18.99
CA ILE A 81 -40.52 -36.17 18.53
C ILE A 81 -40.44 -37.50 19.25
N THR A 82 -41.51 -37.85 19.96
CA THR A 82 -41.65 -39.14 20.62
C THR A 82 -42.78 -39.93 19.99
N ALA A 83 -42.57 -41.22 19.81
CA ALA A 83 -43.60 -42.15 19.41
C ALA A 83 -43.66 -43.29 20.43
N THR A 84 -44.79 -43.38 21.14
CA THR A 84 -45.03 -44.36 22.20
C THR A 84 -46.09 -45.36 21.73
N TYR A 85 -45.67 -46.61 21.61
CA TYR A 85 -46.57 -47.72 21.32
C TYR A 85 -47.33 -48.13 22.59
N HIS A 86 -48.67 -48.18 22.51
CA HIS A 86 -49.51 -48.72 23.57
C HIS A 86 -50.22 -50.00 23.11
N SER A 87 -50.07 -51.06 23.90
CA SER A 87 -50.74 -52.34 23.64
C SER A 87 -52.17 -52.40 24.17
N ILE A 88 -53.01 -53.28 23.61
CA ILE A 88 -54.40 -53.51 24.05
C ILE A 88 -54.52 -54.01 25.50
N TYR A 89 -53.44 -54.53 26.07
CA TYR A 89 -53.39 -55.06 27.44
C TYR A 89 -52.63 -54.14 28.41
N GLY A 90 -52.04 -53.03 27.93
CA GLY A 90 -51.30 -52.07 28.77
C GLY A 90 -49.98 -52.60 29.36
N LEU A 91 -49.48 -53.74 28.90
CA LEU A 91 -48.33 -54.45 29.50
C LEU A 91 -46.98 -54.15 28.84
N THR A 92 -46.98 -53.56 27.64
CA THR A 92 -45.77 -53.22 26.88
C THR A 92 -45.88 -51.80 26.36
N GLU A 93 -45.07 -50.89 26.92
CA GLU A 93 -44.85 -49.54 26.39
C GLU A 93 -43.43 -49.48 25.82
N LYS A 94 -43.32 -49.04 24.58
CA LYS A 94 -42.03 -48.77 23.94
C LYS A 94 -42.08 -47.39 23.34
N THR A 95 -41.14 -46.56 23.76
CA THR A 95 -40.99 -45.19 23.26
C THR A 95 -39.70 -45.11 22.46
N VAL A 96 -39.80 -44.50 21.28
CA VAL A 96 -38.65 -43.98 20.53
C VAL A 96 -38.74 -42.47 20.49
N SER A 97 -37.59 -41.82 20.40
CA SER A 97 -37.49 -40.38 20.42
C SER A 97 -36.40 -39.91 19.46
N ASP A 98 -36.70 -38.93 18.63
CA ASP A 98 -35.74 -38.29 17.73
C ASP A 98 -35.79 -36.78 17.90
N ASN A 99 -34.61 -36.17 18.02
CA ASN A 99 -34.48 -34.72 18.11
C ASN A 99 -34.51 -34.11 16.71
N ILE A 100 -35.04 -32.92 16.58
CA ILE A 100 -35.05 -32.12 15.36
C ILE A 100 -34.85 -30.65 15.70
N VAL A 101 -34.46 -29.87 14.71
CA VAL A 101 -34.41 -28.41 14.77
C VAL A 101 -35.41 -27.87 13.75
N VAL A 102 -36.34 -27.04 14.20
CA VAL A 102 -37.22 -26.28 13.31
C VAL A 102 -36.65 -24.89 13.18
N ASP A 103 -36.40 -24.49 11.95
CA ASP A 103 -35.72 -23.26 11.61
C ASP A 103 -36.24 -22.74 10.28
N THR A 104 -37.04 -21.69 10.36
CA THR A 104 -37.73 -21.08 9.22
C THR A 104 -37.13 -19.73 8.85
N ILE A 105 -36.13 -19.26 9.60
CA ILE A 105 -35.53 -17.95 9.42
C ILE A 105 -34.41 -18.09 8.40
N PRO A 106 -34.44 -17.35 7.28
CA PRO A 106 -33.35 -17.38 6.33
C PRO A 106 -32.12 -16.64 6.84
N PRO A 107 -30.92 -17.04 6.39
CA PRO A 107 -29.70 -16.28 6.66
C PRO A 107 -29.78 -14.89 6.00
N TYR A 108 -28.95 -13.95 6.45
CA TYR A 108 -28.79 -12.65 5.82
C TYR A 108 -27.34 -12.37 5.48
N ILE A 109 -27.11 -11.53 4.46
CA ILE A 109 -25.77 -11.13 4.02
C ILE A 109 -25.31 -9.91 4.82
N ILE A 110 -24.15 -10.03 5.45
CA ILE A 110 -23.45 -8.95 6.18
C ILE A 110 -22.68 -8.08 5.19
N SER A 111 -21.91 -8.71 4.29
CA SER A 111 -21.13 -8.01 3.28
C SER A 111 -20.97 -8.84 2.00
N PHE A 112 -21.03 -8.14 0.88
CA PHE A 112 -20.79 -8.69 -0.45
C PHE A 112 -20.24 -7.58 -1.34
N GLU A 113 -18.92 -7.53 -1.42
CA GLU A 113 -18.17 -6.51 -2.15
C GLU A 113 -17.58 -7.12 -3.42
N VAL A 114 -17.77 -6.41 -4.54
CA VAL A 114 -17.30 -6.82 -5.87
C VAL A 114 -16.67 -5.61 -6.53
N GLU A 115 -15.50 -5.81 -7.14
CA GLU A 115 -14.85 -4.73 -7.88
C GLU A 115 -15.66 -4.37 -9.12
N LYS A 116 -15.52 -3.12 -9.58
CA LYS A 116 -16.31 -2.63 -10.70
C LYS A 116 -15.90 -3.28 -12.02
N GLU A 117 -14.61 -3.59 -12.19
CA GLU A 117 -14.01 -4.01 -13.46
C GLU A 117 -13.07 -5.20 -13.23
N TYR A 118 -13.19 -6.22 -14.09
CA TYR A 118 -12.31 -7.39 -14.15
C TYR A 118 -11.83 -7.61 -15.58
N ARG A 119 -10.74 -8.35 -15.76
CA ARG A 119 -10.13 -8.61 -17.07
C ARG A 119 -10.61 -9.95 -17.62
N ARG A 120 -10.79 -10.04 -18.95
CA ARG A 120 -11.21 -11.31 -19.58
C ARG A 120 -10.19 -12.41 -19.28
N GLY A 121 -10.65 -13.52 -18.69
CA GLY A 121 -9.81 -14.68 -18.35
C GLY A 121 -9.12 -14.60 -16.98
N GLU A 122 -9.36 -13.55 -16.21
CA GLU A 122 -8.85 -13.41 -14.84
C GLU A 122 -9.54 -14.39 -13.88
N GLU A 123 -8.75 -15.05 -13.02
CA GLU A 123 -9.29 -15.87 -11.93
C GLU A 123 -9.74 -14.96 -10.78
N ALA A 124 -11.03 -14.61 -10.78
CA ALA A 124 -11.62 -13.71 -9.80
C ALA A 124 -12.63 -14.43 -8.89
N SER A 125 -12.43 -14.32 -7.58
CA SER A 125 -13.36 -14.82 -6.56
C SER A 125 -13.51 -13.81 -5.43
N VAL A 126 -14.72 -13.64 -4.92
CA VAL A 126 -15.02 -12.74 -3.80
C VAL A 126 -15.63 -13.51 -2.64
N VAL A 127 -15.47 -12.98 -1.43
CA VAL A 127 -16.05 -13.55 -0.22
C VAL A 127 -17.35 -12.82 0.13
N CYS A 128 -18.40 -13.60 0.35
CA CYS A 128 -19.68 -13.13 0.84
C CYS A 128 -19.82 -13.56 2.30
N LEU A 129 -19.94 -12.59 3.21
CA LEU A 129 -20.12 -12.83 4.63
C LEU A 129 -21.60 -12.85 4.95
N ALA A 130 -22.05 -13.87 5.68
CA ALA A 130 -23.44 -14.04 6.05
C ALA A 130 -23.56 -14.44 7.53
N SER A 131 -24.76 -14.25 8.08
CA SER A 131 -25.11 -14.66 9.43
C SER A 131 -26.50 -15.25 9.45
N ASP A 132 -26.74 -16.06 10.47
CA ASP A 132 -27.97 -16.80 10.70
C ASP A 132 -28.21 -16.93 12.21
N ASP A 133 -29.45 -17.08 12.65
CA ASP A 133 -29.77 -17.14 14.09
C ASP A 133 -29.37 -18.47 14.74
N ILE A 134 -29.19 -19.54 13.97
CA ILE A 134 -28.71 -20.84 14.46
C ILE A 134 -27.24 -21.05 14.16
N LYS A 135 -26.82 -20.83 12.90
CA LYS A 135 -25.44 -21.08 12.47
C LYS A 135 -24.46 -20.01 12.94
N GLY A 136 -24.93 -18.78 13.16
CA GLY A 136 -24.08 -17.61 13.37
C GLY A 136 -23.38 -17.18 12.08
N ASP A 137 -22.20 -16.55 12.20
CA ASP A 137 -21.48 -15.98 11.06
C ASP A 137 -20.75 -17.06 10.25
N PHE A 138 -20.85 -16.99 8.93
CA PHE A 138 -20.16 -17.89 7.99
C PHE A 138 -19.85 -17.20 6.65
N GLU A 139 -19.01 -17.85 5.85
CA GLU A 139 -18.51 -17.29 4.59
C GLU A 139 -18.87 -18.18 3.39
N VAL A 140 -19.17 -17.56 2.26
CA VAL A 140 -19.40 -18.21 0.98
C VAL A 140 -18.48 -17.58 -0.07
N VAL A 141 -17.71 -18.42 -0.77
CA VAL A 141 -16.85 -17.98 -1.87
C VAL A 141 -17.66 -17.96 -3.17
N VAL A 142 -17.69 -16.81 -3.84
CA VAL A 142 -18.38 -16.61 -5.12
C VAL A 142 -17.34 -16.44 -6.21
N ASN A 143 -17.31 -17.37 -7.16
CA ASN A 143 -16.46 -17.27 -8.35
C ASN A 143 -17.14 -16.37 -9.39
N LEU A 144 -16.38 -15.44 -9.96
CA LEU A 144 -16.87 -14.51 -10.98
C LEU A 144 -16.62 -15.08 -12.38
N ASP A 145 -17.56 -14.86 -13.30
CA ASP A 145 -17.43 -15.24 -14.70
C ASP A 145 -16.73 -14.13 -15.49
N THR A 146 -15.42 -14.30 -15.68
CA THR A 146 -14.57 -13.41 -16.47
C THR A 146 -14.35 -13.93 -17.90
N SER A 147 -15.05 -14.99 -18.33
CA SER A 147 -14.77 -15.65 -19.61
C SER A 147 -15.12 -14.82 -20.85
N THR A 148 -16.09 -13.90 -20.72
CA THR A 148 -16.56 -13.04 -21.83
C THR A 148 -16.65 -11.58 -21.40
N ILE A 149 -16.35 -10.68 -22.33
CA ILE A 149 -16.44 -9.22 -22.15
C ILE A 149 -17.89 -8.75 -22.03
N GLY A 150 -18.10 -7.71 -21.24
CA GLY A 150 -19.38 -7.03 -21.08
C GLY A 150 -19.82 -6.93 -19.62
N ASP A 151 -21.03 -6.41 -19.44
CA ASP A 151 -21.66 -6.33 -18.12
C ASP A 151 -22.05 -7.73 -17.63
N LYS A 152 -21.75 -7.97 -16.37
CA LYS A 152 -21.97 -9.24 -15.66
C LYS A 152 -22.60 -8.98 -14.31
N THR A 153 -23.17 -10.03 -13.74
CA THR A 153 -23.78 -10.00 -12.41
C THR A 153 -23.20 -11.11 -11.56
N ALA A 154 -22.62 -10.73 -10.43
CA ALA A 154 -22.20 -11.61 -9.38
C ALA A 154 -23.42 -11.93 -8.50
N ILE A 155 -23.58 -13.20 -8.13
CA ILE A 155 -24.71 -13.68 -7.34
C ILE A 155 -24.14 -14.37 -6.11
N CYS A 156 -24.39 -13.81 -4.93
CA CYS A 156 -24.16 -14.50 -3.67
C CYS A 156 -25.49 -15.11 -3.21
N THR A 157 -25.56 -16.43 -3.12
CA THR A 157 -26.67 -17.15 -2.49
C THR A 157 -26.14 -17.86 -1.25
N VAL A 158 -26.66 -17.45 -0.09
CA VAL A 158 -26.35 -18.06 1.20
C VAL A 158 -27.50 -18.95 1.62
N LYS A 159 -27.18 -20.11 2.20
CA LYS A 159 -28.15 -21.14 2.57
C LYS A 159 -27.77 -21.72 3.94
N ASP A 160 -28.76 -21.89 4.81
CA ASP A 160 -28.62 -22.53 6.11
C ASP A 160 -28.78 -24.07 6.03
N GLU A 161 -28.76 -24.72 7.19
CA GLU A 161 -28.92 -26.16 7.36
C GLU A 161 -30.36 -26.65 7.13
N ALA A 162 -31.38 -25.82 7.42
CA ALA A 162 -32.80 -26.11 7.15
C ALA A 162 -33.16 -25.94 5.66
N GLY A 163 -32.28 -25.29 4.93
CA GLY A 163 -32.35 -25.00 3.52
C GLY A 163 -33.06 -23.72 3.15
N ASN A 164 -33.31 -22.80 4.10
CA ASN A 164 -33.71 -21.45 3.77
C ASN A 164 -32.53 -20.74 3.10
N ASN A 165 -32.84 -19.77 2.24
CA ASN A 165 -31.81 -19.06 1.49
C ASN A 165 -32.10 -17.57 1.38
N TYR A 166 -31.02 -16.83 1.17
CA TYR A 166 -31.06 -15.42 0.82
C TYR A 166 -30.06 -15.15 -0.29
N THR A 167 -30.43 -14.28 -1.22
CA THR A 167 -29.60 -13.99 -2.40
C THR A 167 -29.43 -12.50 -2.58
N GLU A 168 -28.20 -12.08 -2.84
CA GLU A 168 -27.86 -10.72 -3.20
C GLU A 168 -27.04 -10.70 -4.49
N THR A 169 -27.15 -9.60 -5.24
CA THR A 169 -26.46 -9.43 -6.52
C THR A 169 -25.63 -8.15 -6.57
N ARG A 170 -24.57 -8.20 -7.35
CA ARG A 170 -23.68 -7.06 -7.65
C ARG A 170 -23.34 -7.07 -9.12
N ASN A 171 -23.28 -5.90 -9.75
CA ASN A 171 -22.87 -5.78 -11.15
C ASN A 171 -21.38 -5.50 -11.24
N TYR A 172 -20.73 -6.09 -12.23
CA TYR A 172 -19.34 -5.82 -12.60
C TYR A 172 -19.22 -5.85 -14.14
N THR A 173 -18.11 -5.34 -14.65
CA THR A 173 -17.85 -5.33 -16.09
C THR A 173 -16.57 -6.09 -16.38
N VAL A 174 -16.61 -6.99 -17.35
CA VAL A 174 -15.43 -7.68 -17.87
C VAL A 174 -14.92 -6.92 -19.09
N ILE A 175 -13.67 -6.50 -19.06
CA ILE A 175 -13.02 -5.71 -20.12
C ILE A 175 -11.86 -6.47 -20.74
N GLU A 176 -11.45 -6.02 -21.93
CA GLU A 176 -10.32 -6.61 -22.65
C GLU A 176 -9.02 -6.44 -21.82
N PRO A 177 -8.15 -7.47 -21.76
CA PRO A 177 -6.81 -7.35 -21.20
C PRO A 177 -5.96 -6.35 -21.99
N ILE A 178 -5.11 -5.60 -21.28
CA ILE A 178 -4.23 -4.59 -21.91
C ILE A 178 -2.89 -5.22 -22.35
N CYS A 179 -2.56 -6.38 -21.78
CA CYS A 179 -1.36 -7.16 -22.02
C CYS A 179 -1.57 -8.63 -21.64
N GLU A 180 -0.64 -9.50 -22.01
CA GLU A 180 -0.66 -10.91 -21.60
C GLU A 180 0.07 -11.10 -20.27
N GLU A 181 -0.46 -11.91 -19.35
CA GLU A 181 0.11 -12.07 -18.00
C GLU A 181 1.59 -12.52 -18.04
N ASN A 182 2.43 -11.89 -17.22
CA ASN A 182 3.89 -12.04 -17.20
C ASN A 182 4.63 -11.54 -18.46
N GLU A 183 3.94 -10.99 -19.45
CA GLU A 183 4.59 -10.29 -20.55
C GLU A 183 5.40 -9.11 -20.00
N ARG A 184 6.57 -8.84 -20.59
CA ARG A 184 7.40 -7.71 -20.21
C ARG A 184 7.54 -6.74 -21.35
N ARG A 185 7.64 -5.45 -21.00
CA ARG A 185 7.97 -4.40 -21.96
C ARG A 185 8.83 -3.32 -21.33
N CYS A 186 9.49 -2.55 -22.18
CA CYS A 186 10.09 -1.29 -21.79
C CYS A 186 9.15 -0.13 -22.11
N PHE A 187 8.84 0.70 -21.11
CA PHE A 187 8.14 1.96 -21.29
C PHE A 187 9.06 3.12 -20.88
N GLY A 188 9.82 3.64 -21.84
CA GLY A 188 10.86 4.64 -21.55
C GLY A 188 12.01 4.03 -20.71
N LYS A 189 12.16 4.47 -19.46
CA LYS A 189 13.14 3.93 -18.49
C LYS A 189 12.54 2.87 -17.56
N GLU A 190 11.26 2.58 -17.68
CA GLU A 190 10.57 1.63 -16.82
C GLU A 190 10.57 0.25 -17.48
N LEU A 191 11.03 -0.75 -16.73
CA LEU A 191 10.76 -2.14 -17.04
C LEU A 191 9.41 -2.48 -16.42
N GLN A 192 8.43 -2.78 -17.28
CA GLN A 192 7.08 -3.13 -16.88
C GLN A 192 6.85 -4.63 -17.10
N GLU A 193 6.11 -5.23 -16.18
CA GLU A 193 5.59 -6.59 -16.28
C GLU A 193 4.07 -6.51 -16.23
N CYS A 194 3.42 -7.32 -17.05
CA CYS A 194 1.98 -7.44 -17.04
C CYS A 194 1.57 -8.27 -15.83
N LYS A 195 0.85 -7.65 -14.90
CA LYS A 195 0.28 -8.28 -13.71
C LYS A 195 -1.19 -7.96 -13.62
N ASN A 196 -2.02 -8.97 -13.40
CA ASN A 196 -3.49 -8.85 -13.48
C ASN A 196 -3.92 -8.17 -14.79
N TYR A 197 -3.29 -8.56 -15.90
CA TYR A 197 -3.53 -8.03 -17.25
C TYR A 197 -3.38 -6.49 -17.40
N ALA A 198 -2.61 -5.86 -16.50
CA ALA A 198 -2.25 -4.46 -16.54
C ALA A 198 -0.74 -4.26 -16.38
N TRP A 199 -0.18 -3.23 -17.01
CA TRP A 199 1.25 -2.94 -16.93
C TRP A 199 1.61 -2.37 -15.56
N GLU A 200 2.43 -3.10 -14.80
CA GLU A 200 3.02 -2.65 -13.54
C GLU A 200 4.51 -2.44 -13.70
N THR A 201 5.02 -1.31 -13.20
CA THR A 201 6.46 -1.01 -13.22
C THR A 201 7.17 -1.82 -12.13
N ILE A 202 7.99 -2.79 -12.55
CA ILE A 202 8.75 -3.64 -11.63
C ILE A 202 10.15 -3.07 -11.31
N GLU A 203 10.71 -2.27 -12.22
CA GLU A 203 12.03 -1.65 -12.04
C GLU A 203 12.12 -0.34 -12.83
N PHE A 204 12.78 0.67 -12.24
CA PHE A 204 13.15 1.91 -12.94
C PHE A 204 14.65 1.88 -13.26
N CYS A 205 15.00 1.87 -14.55
CA CYS A 205 16.38 1.73 -14.98
C CYS A 205 17.17 3.05 -14.84
N ASP A 206 18.33 3.00 -14.19
CA ASP A 206 19.23 4.16 -14.05
C ASP A 206 19.62 4.76 -15.40
N TYR A 207 20.01 3.91 -16.35
CA TYR A 207 20.42 4.31 -17.69
C TYR A 207 19.29 4.13 -18.72
N MET A 208 18.96 2.88 -19.08
CA MET A 208 17.98 2.57 -20.12
C MET A 208 17.36 1.18 -19.91
N CYS A 209 16.10 1.03 -20.32
CA CYS A 209 15.46 -0.27 -20.50
C CYS A 209 15.69 -0.74 -21.94
N ASP A 210 16.29 -1.92 -22.12
CA ASP A 210 16.54 -2.49 -23.45
C ASP A 210 15.33 -3.31 -23.90
N SER A 211 14.64 -2.85 -24.95
CA SER A 211 13.42 -3.49 -25.47
C SER A 211 13.67 -4.84 -26.14
N SER A 212 14.90 -5.15 -26.54
CA SER A 212 15.24 -6.45 -27.12
C SER A 212 15.56 -7.48 -26.04
N LEU A 213 16.13 -7.03 -24.92
CA LEU A 213 16.50 -7.88 -23.79
C LEU A 213 15.46 -7.91 -22.67
N LEU A 214 14.46 -7.01 -22.71
CA LEU A 214 13.42 -6.82 -21.71
C LEU A 214 13.99 -6.72 -20.29
N LYS A 215 15.03 -5.90 -20.14
CA LYS A 215 15.75 -5.69 -18.86
C LYS A 215 16.40 -4.31 -18.79
N CYS A 216 16.68 -3.87 -17.57
CA CYS A 216 17.52 -2.71 -17.35
C CYS A 216 18.97 -2.99 -17.76
N VAL A 217 19.54 -2.08 -18.53
CA VAL A 217 20.95 -2.11 -18.94
C VAL A 217 21.71 -0.98 -18.27
N GLN A 218 22.94 -1.27 -17.86
CA GLN A 218 23.84 -0.27 -17.31
C GLN A 218 24.44 0.58 -18.44
N LYS A 219 24.86 1.79 -18.09
CA LYS A 219 25.57 2.67 -19.01
C LYS A 219 26.81 1.95 -19.55
N PRO A 220 27.04 1.95 -20.88
CA PRO A 220 28.21 1.28 -21.45
C PRO A 220 29.50 1.83 -20.83
N ILE A 221 30.42 0.93 -20.48
CA ILE A 221 31.73 1.30 -19.94
C ILE A 221 32.60 1.77 -21.11
N ILE A 222 32.89 3.07 -21.16
CA ILE A 222 33.71 3.72 -22.19
C ILE A 222 35.19 3.67 -21.81
N CYS A 223 35.48 3.73 -20.51
CA CYS A 223 36.84 3.66 -19.96
C CYS A 223 36.81 3.21 -18.51
N ASN A 224 37.94 2.68 -18.02
CA ASN A 224 38.08 2.30 -16.63
C ASN A 224 38.52 3.51 -15.80
N GLU A 225 37.90 3.72 -14.63
CA GLU A 225 38.17 4.90 -13.79
C GLU A 225 39.68 5.03 -13.45
N GLY A 226 40.24 6.23 -13.66
CA GLY A 226 41.67 6.49 -13.45
C GLY A 226 42.61 6.05 -14.58
N GLU A 227 42.11 5.32 -15.58
CA GLU A 227 42.86 4.97 -16.78
C GLU A 227 43.29 6.24 -17.53
N LYS A 228 44.49 6.23 -18.13
CA LYS A 228 45.02 7.37 -18.89
C LYS A 228 45.20 6.98 -20.34
N ARG A 229 45.00 7.94 -21.24
CA ARG A 229 45.31 7.79 -22.67
C ARG A 229 45.83 9.09 -23.25
N CYS A 230 46.54 8.98 -24.36
CA CYS A 230 46.81 10.12 -25.23
C CYS A 230 45.75 10.16 -26.33
N SER A 231 45.11 11.31 -26.52
CA SER A 231 44.23 11.58 -27.66
C SER A 231 44.80 12.76 -28.43
N GLY A 232 45.63 12.47 -29.44
CA GLY A 232 46.50 13.48 -30.06
C GLY A 232 47.50 14.04 -29.05
N ASN A 233 47.58 15.38 -28.92
CA ASN A 233 48.45 16.04 -27.94
C ASN A 233 47.83 16.18 -26.55
N ASN A 234 46.61 15.69 -26.32
CA ASN A 234 45.94 15.81 -25.02
C ASN A 234 46.16 14.54 -24.19
N LEU A 235 46.71 14.70 -22.99
CA LEU A 235 46.71 13.66 -21.99
C LEU A 235 45.34 13.66 -21.30
N GLN A 236 44.63 12.55 -21.40
CA GLN A 236 43.30 12.35 -20.84
C GLN A 236 43.34 11.32 -19.71
N ILE A 237 42.44 11.48 -18.75
CA ILE A 237 42.15 10.50 -17.71
C ILE A 237 40.66 10.15 -17.75
N CYS A 238 40.31 8.90 -17.50
CA CYS A 238 38.92 8.52 -17.31
C CYS A 238 38.42 9.02 -15.95
N LYS A 239 37.35 9.83 -15.98
CA LYS A 239 36.59 10.27 -14.82
C LYS A 239 35.10 10.14 -15.12
N ASP A 240 34.35 9.54 -14.21
CA ASP A 240 32.90 9.34 -14.32
C ASP A 240 32.49 8.61 -15.61
N ASN A 241 33.28 7.57 -15.96
CA ASN A 241 33.11 6.77 -17.18
C ASN A 241 33.18 7.63 -18.48
N ASN A 242 33.95 8.72 -18.46
CA ASN A 242 34.23 9.56 -19.63
C ASN A 242 35.67 10.10 -19.64
N TRP A 243 36.21 10.34 -20.83
CA TRP A 243 37.58 10.85 -20.98
C TRP A 243 37.65 12.36 -20.76
N THR A 244 38.35 12.75 -19.70
CA THR A 244 38.57 14.16 -19.34
C THR A 244 40.02 14.56 -19.64
N THR A 245 40.23 15.68 -20.32
CA THR A 245 41.58 16.18 -20.61
C THR A 245 42.17 16.81 -19.35
N ILE A 246 43.29 16.26 -18.86
CA ILE A 246 44.00 16.81 -17.68
C ILE A 246 45.08 17.80 -18.07
N GLN A 247 45.68 17.63 -19.25
CA GLN A 247 46.75 18.51 -19.73
C GLN A 247 46.90 18.41 -21.24
N THR A 248 47.05 19.55 -21.92
CA THR A 248 47.46 19.60 -23.32
C THR A 248 48.99 19.67 -23.40
N CYS A 249 49.61 18.63 -23.97
CA CYS A 249 51.05 18.47 -24.05
C CYS A 249 51.64 19.30 -25.20
N ARG A 250 52.38 20.36 -24.87
CA ARG A 250 53.02 21.24 -25.86
C ARG A 250 54.07 20.55 -26.73
N TYR A 251 54.70 19.49 -26.22
CA TYR A 251 55.78 18.75 -26.89
C TYR A 251 55.39 17.30 -27.22
N GLY A 252 54.10 17.03 -27.37
CA GLY A 252 53.56 15.70 -27.64
C GLY A 252 53.24 14.89 -26.38
N CYS A 253 52.24 14.03 -26.49
CA CYS A 253 51.83 13.08 -25.45
C CYS A 253 52.54 11.74 -25.68
N ASN A 254 53.09 11.14 -24.63
CA ASN A 254 53.80 9.87 -24.73
C ASN A 254 52.83 8.69 -24.53
N GLU A 255 52.55 7.94 -25.59
CA GLU A 255 51.57 6.84 -25.55
C GLU A 255 52.00 5.67 -24.64
N THR A 256 53.30 5.47 -24.42
CA THR A 256 53.82 4.39 -23.56
C THR A 256 53.85 4.78 -22.09
N ARG A 257 54.24 6.02 -21.79
CA ARG A 257 54.37 6.53 -20.41
C ARG A 257 53.11 7.19 -19.87
N LEU A 258 52.15 7.50 -20.74
CA LEU A 258 50.91 8.21 -20.40
C LEU A 258 51.19 9.53 -19.66
N THR A 259 52.19 10.26 -20.16
CA THR A 259 52.66 11.56 -19.65
C THR A 259 53.00 12.51 -20.79
N CYS A 260 53.03 13.82 -20.52
CA CYS A 260 53.52 14.79 -21.49
C CYS A 260 55.05 14.73 -21.63
N ASN A 261 55.55 14.81 -22.86
CA ASN A 261 56.99 14.85 -23.09
C ASN A 261 57.61 16.13 -22.51
N PRO A 262 58.79 16.02 -21.87
CA PRO A 262 59.51 17.18 -21.38
C PRO A 262 59.99 18.06 -22.54
N ASN A 263 60.27 19.33 -22.25
CA ASN A 263 60.82 20.26 -23.24
C ASN A 263 62.14 19.69 -23.81
N PRO A 264 62.27 19.54 -25.14
CA PRO A 264 63.47 19.00 -25.78
C PRO A 264 64.73 19.85 -25.56
N ASN A 265 64.61 21.11 -25.11
CA ASN A 265 65.75 21.98 -24.83
C ASN A 265 65.59 22.70 -23.47
N PRO A 266 65.90 22.03 -22.35
CA PRO A 266 65.84 22.66 -21.04
C PRO A 266 66.96 23.69 -20.92
N ILE A 267 66.61 24.98 -21.01
CA ILE A 267 67.58 26.07 -20.82
C ILE A 267 68.06 26.03 -19.35
N LYS A 268 69.30 25.56 -19.12
CA LYS A 268 69.96 25.68 -17.81
C LYS A 268 70.46 27.12 -17.65
N LEU A 269 69.70 27.96 -16.96
CA LEU A 269 70.13 29.32 -16.62
C LEU A 269 71.18 29.28 -15.50
N PRO A 270 72.33 29.99 -15.63
CA PRO A 270 73.30 30.14 -14.55
C PRO A 270 72.68 30.86 -13.34
N PRO A 271 73.03 30.49 -12.09
CA PRO A 271 72.44 31.06 -10.87
C PRO A 271 72.61 32.59 -10.74
N MET A 272 73.60 33.18 -11.42
CA MET A 272 73.80 34.63 -11.47
C MET A 272 72.63 35.39 -12.11
N ILE A 273 71.97 34.78 -13.10
CA ILE A 273 70.82 35.40 -13.79
C ILE A 273 69.58 35.40 -12.87
N ILE A 274 69.43 34.37 -12.02
CA ILE A 274 68.34 34.29 -11.04
C ILE A 274 68.49 35.40 -10.00
N VAL A 275 69.71 35.68 -9.52
CA VAL A 275 69.97 36.79 -8.58
C VAL A 275 69.65 38.14 -9.22
N TYR A 276 70.06 38.35 -10.48
CA TYR A 276 69.75 39.60 -11.19
C TYR A 276 68.25 39.80 -11.40
N ILE A 277 67.51 38.73 -11.70
CA ILE A 277 66.04 38.76 -11.85
C ILE A 277 65.37 39.05 -10.50
N VAL A 278 65.84 38.48 -9.40
CA VAL A 278 65.28 38.76 -8.06
C VAL A 278 65.53 40.22 -7.65
N ILE A 279 66.72 40.76 -7.92
CA ILE A 279 67.04 42.19 -7.67
C ILE A 279 66.19 43.10 -8.57
N LEU A 280 66.03 42.77 -9.85
CA LEU A 280 65.16 43.51 -10.77
C LEU A 280 63.70 43.45 -10.34
N VAL A 281 63.19 42.29 -9.91
CA VAL A 281 61.81 42.14 -9.41
C VAL A 281 61.62 42.89 -8.09
N ALA A 282 62.63 42.96 -7.22
CA ALA A 282 62.57 43.77 -6.00
C ALA A 282 62.57 45.28 -6.31
N ILE A 283 63.39 45.75 -7.25
CA ILE A 283 63.44 47.15 -7.68
C ILE A 283 62.17 47.53 -8.44
N VAL A 284 61.73 46.71 -9.40
CA VAL A 284 60.49 46.90 -10.15
C VAL A 284 59.28 46.77 -9.23
N GLY A 285 59.29 45.85 -8.27
CA GLY A 285 58.24 45.72 -7.25
C GLY A 285 58.17 46.94 -6.32
N SER A 286 59.32 47.52 -5.94
CA SER A 286 59.37 48.76 -5.15
C SER A 286 58.87 49.97 -5.95
N ILE A 287 59.25 50.06 -7.23
CA ILE A 287 58.79 51.12 -8.14
C ILE A 287 57.29 50.95 -8.44
N LEU A 288 56.81 49.73 -8.68
CA LEU A 288 55.39 49.42 -8.87
C LEU A 288 54.58 49.67 -7.61
N ALA A 289 55.11 49.39 -6.42
CA ALA A 289 54.46 49.74 -5.15
C ALA A 289 54.36 51.26 -4.97
N PHE A 290 55.44 52.01 -5.29
CA PHE A 290 55.44 53.47 -5.24
C PHE A 290 54.48 54.10 -6.27
N VAL A 291 54.43 53.53 -7.49
CA VAL A 291 53.50 53.91 -8.56
C VAL A 291 52.06 53.53 -8.19
N TYR A 292 51.82 52.37 -7.59
CA TYR A 292 50.50 51.93 -7.12
C TYR A 292 49.94 52.85 -6.03
N VAL A 293 50.78 53.27 -5.08
CA VAL A 293 50.41 54.25 -4.05
C VAL A 293 50.10 55.63 -4.67
N LYS A 294 50.76 56.01 -5.77
CA LYS A 294 50.61 57.33 -6.40
C LYS A 294 49.51 57.41 -7.49
N LEU A 295 49.08 56.28 -8.06
CA LEU A 295 48.07 56.23 -9.15
C LEU A 295 46.70 55.69 -8.74
N PHE A 296 46.53 55.13 -7.53
CA PHE A 296 45.27 54.56 -7.05
C PHE A 296 44.63 55.24 -5.83
N GLU A 297 44.92 56.52 -5.57
CA GLU A 297 43.96 57.36 -4.85
C GLU A 297 42.90 57.90 -5.83
N LYS A 298 41.86 57.08 -6.08
CA LYS A 298 40.59 57.60 -6.63
C LYS A 298 39.67 57.97 -5.47
N PRO A 299 39.24 59.24 -5.29
CA PRO A 299 38.23 59.57 -4.30
C PRO A 299 36.85 59.14 -4.81
N ILE A 300 36.48 57.90 -4.56
CA ILE A 300 35.06 57.53 -4.48
C ILE A 300 34.65 57.87 -3.05
N THR A 301 33.80 58.89 -2.82
CA THR A 301 32.92 59.00 -1.63
C THR A 301 32.24 60.36 -1.42
N THR A 302 32.16 61.30 -2.38
CA THR A 302 31.38 62.55 -2.14
C THR A 302 29.91 62.27 -1.83
N ASN A 303 29.29 61.27 -2.48
CA ASN A 303 27.89 60.91 -2.25
C ASN A 303 27.71 60.06 -0.96
N LEU A 304 28.58 59.08 -0.70
CA LEU A 304 28.47 58.19 0.47
C LEU A 304 28.81 58.89 1.79
N ASN A 305 29.81 59.78 1.80
CA ASN A 305 30.15 60.57 2.99
C ASN A 305 29.02 61.56 3.35
N GLN A 306 28.32 62.10 2.35
CA GLN A 306 27.14 62.92 2.57
C GLN A 306 25.99 62.10 3.20
N GLU A 307 25.80 60.83 2.78
CA GLU A 307 24.81 59.95 3.40
C GLU A 307 25.14 59.60 4.85
N PHE A 308 26.41 59.31 5.16
CA PHE A 308 26.84 59.06 6.54
C PHE A 308 26.58 60.27 7.44
N SER A 309 26.94 61.47 7.00
CA SER A 309 26.69 62.71 7.75
C SER A 309 25.19 62.96 8.02
N ARG A 310 24.33 62.68 7.03
CA ARG A 310 22.86 62.78 7.19
C ARG A 310 22.33 61.78 8.23
N LEU A 311 22.83 60.55 8.21
CA LEU A 311 22.42 59.51 9.17
C LEU A 311 22.88 59.83 10.60
N GLU A 312 24.12 60.28 10.77
CA GLU A 312 24.65 60.71 12.07
C GLU A 312 23.81 61.81 12.70
N THR A 313 23.45 62.83 11.91
CA THR A 313 22.62 63.94 12.39
C THR A 313 21.25 63.44 12.85
N LYS A 314 20.66 62.49 12.11
CA LYS A 314 19.33 61.93 12.44
C LYS A 314 19.38 61.06 13.70
N ILE A 315 20.42 60.23 13.84
CA ILE A 315 20.62 59.39 15.02
C ILE A 315 20.88 60.26 16.27
N LYS A 316 21.69 61.33 16.14
CA LYS A 316 21.94 62.28 17.23
C LYS A 316 20.65 62.97 17.71
N ARG A 317 19.76 63.35 16.78
CA ARG A 317 18.43 63.90 17.14
C ARG A 317 17.56 62.89 17.89
N LEU A 318 17.49 61.64 17.43
CA LEU A 318 16.72 60.59 18.09
C LEU A 318 17.27 60.25 19.49
N LYS A 319 18.60 60.30 19.65
CA LYS A 319 19.27 60.13 20.94
C LYS A 319 18.89 61.24 21.94
N LEU A 320 18.82 62.49 21.47
CA LEU A 320 18.34 63.63 22.27
C LEU A 320 16.86 63.52 22.63
N GLN A 321 16.05 62.86 21.78
CA GLN A 321 14.64 62.53 22.06
C GLN A 321 14.46 61.29 22.96
N GLY A 322 15.55 60.76 23.55
CA GLY A 322 15.49 59.62 24.47
C GLY A 322 15.25 58.25 23.81
N LYS A 323 15.31 58.15 22.48
CA LYS A 323 15.14 56.87 21.77
C LYS A 323 16.41 56.02 21.90
N ASN A 324 16.25 54.71 22.10
CA ASN A 324 17.37 53.78 22.14
C ASN A 324 17.95 53.57 20.73
N VAL A 325 19.13 54.13 20.48
CA VAL A 325 19.81 54.09 19.17
C VAL A 325 21.13 53.32 19.18
N LYS A 326 21.51 52.67 20.29
CA LYS A 326 22.83 52.01 20.45
C LYS A 326 23.13 51.00 19.33
N GLU A 327 22.13 50.21 18.95
CA GLU A 327 22.28 49.20 17.89
C GLU A 327 22.50 49.85 16.52
N ILE A 328 21.81 50.95 16.24
CA ILE A 328 21.91 51.69 14.98
C ILE A 328 23.24 52.44 14.88
N GLU A 329 23.75 52.99 15.99
CA GLU A 329 25.08 53.60 16.07
C GLU A 329 26.16 52.57 15.71
N LYS A 330 26.09 51.37 16.30
CA LYS A 330 27.03 50.28 16.00
C LYS A 330 26.98 49.85 14.52
N GLU A 331 25.79 49.73 13.94
CA GLU A 331 25.66 49.42 12.51
C GLU A 331 26.20 50.52 11.60
N LEU A 332 26.06 51.78 11.99
CA LEU A 332 26.60 52.91 11.25
C LEU A 332 28.13 52.91 11.27
N ASP A 333 28.75 52.59 12.41
CA ASP A 333 30.19 52.46 12.53
C ASP A 333 30.74 51.32 11.66
N LEU A 334 30.05 50.17 11.64
CA LEU A 334 30.39 49.06 10.75
C LEU A 334 30.26 49.46 9.27
N ALA A 335 29.21 50.19 8.89
CA ALA A 335 29.05 50.66 7.52
C ALA A 335 30.16 51.64 7.10
N LYS A 336 30.62 52.50 8.01
CA LYS A 336 31.78 53.38 7.78
C LYS A 336 33.08 52.58 7.67
N GLN A 337 33.26 51.55 8.49
CA GLN A 337 34.41 50.67 8.43
C GLN A 337 34.47 49.93 7.09
N ASP A 338 33.35 49.34 6.64
CA ASP A 338 33.22 48.68 5.34
C ASP A 338 33.60 49.62 4.19
N ALA A 339 33.15 50.88 4.26
CA ALA A 339 33.52 51.90 3.26
C ALA A 339 35.02 52.22 3.26
N ARG A 340 35.66 52.29 4.43
CA ARG A 340 37.11 52.55 4.56
C ARG A 340 37.97 51.43 4.00
N ILE A 341 37.53 50.17 4.13
CA ILE A 341 38.25 49.01 3.61
C ILE A 341 37.86 48.64 2.17
N GLY A 342 37.12 49.51 1.47
CA GLY A 342 36.79 49.37 0.06
C GLY A 342 35.57 48.50 -0.27
N LEU A 343 34.83 48.03 0.74
CA LEU A 343 33.64 47.17 0.58
C LEU A 343 32.37 48.01 0.36
N LEU A 344 32.34 48.77 -0.74
CA LEU A 344 31.32 49.78 -1.01
C LEU A 344 29.88 49.23 -1.08
N GLU A 345 29.68 48.04 -1.62
CA GLU A 345 28.35 47.41 -1.72
C GLU A 345 27.83 46.93 -0.36
N MET A 346 28.73 46.46 0.53
CA MET A 346 28.36 46.13 1.91
C MET A 346 27.99 47.39 2.69
N ALA A 347 28.77 48.47 2.55
CA ALA A 347 28.48 49.76 3.17
C ALA A 347 27.10 50.29 2.75
N LYS A 348 26.77 50.27 1.45
CA LYS A 348 25.44 50.66 0.93
C LYS A 348 24.31 49.79 1.50
N THR A 349 24.53 48.48 1.59
CA THR A 349 23.54 47.54 2.13
C THR A 349 23.24 47.84 3.59
N ARG A 350 24.27 48.06 4.42
CA ARG A 350 24.11 48.45 5.82
C ARG A 350 23.41 49.80 5.97
N ILE A 351 23.76 50.79 5.15
CA ILE A 351 23.06 52.09 5.11
C ILE A 351 21.56 51.91 4.85
N ASN A 352 21.18 51.06 3.90
CA ASN A 352 19.76 50.79 3.61
C ASN A 352 19.05 50.12 4.79
N THR A 353 19.72 49.20 5.47
CA THR A 353 19.20 48.57 6.70
C THR A 353 18.99 49.61 7.82
N ILE A 354 19.96 50.49 8.03
CA ILE A 354 19.86 51.61 8.99
C ILE A 354 18.67 52.52 8.62
N LYS A 355 18.53 52.91 7.35
CA LYS A 355 17.39 53.73 6.88
C LYS A 355 16.04 53.04 7.15
N LYS A 356 15.95 51.71 6.97
CA LYS A 356 14.76 50.92 7.31
C LYS A 356 14.48 50.92 8.83
N LYS A 357 15.50 50.66 9.65
CA LYS A 357 15.36 50.68 11.13
C LYS A 357 14.94 52.07 11.63
N LEU A 358 15.52 53.14 11.09
CA LEU A 358 15.16 54.52 11.42
C LEU A 358 13.73 54.89 11.02
N LYS A 359 13.17 54.29 9.96
CA LYS A 359 11.75 54.50 9.61
C LYS A 359 10.80 53.86 10.63
N LYS A 360 11.23 52.77 11.29
CA LYS A 360 10.44 52.08 12.32
C LYS A 360 10.47 52.79 13.69
N ILE A 361 11.43 53.69 13.90
CA ILE A 361 11.62 54.43 15.17
C ILE A 361 10.92 55.81 15.16
N LYS A 362 10.18 56.13 14.10
CA LYS A 362 9.41 57.39 13.99
C LYS A 362 8.53 57.65 15.19
#